data_AF-A0A316UBA6-F1
#
_entry.id   AF-A0A316UBA6-F1
#
_cell.length_a   1.000
_cell.length_b   1.000
_cell.length_c   1.000
_cell.angle_alpha   90.00
_cell.angle_beta   90.00
_cell.angle_gamma   90.00
#
_symmetry.space_group_name_H-M   'P 1'
#
loop_
_entity.id
_entity.type
_entity.pdbx_description
1 polymer ?
#
loop_
_entity_poly.entity_id
_entity_poly.type
_entity_poly.pdbx_seq_one_letter_code
_entity_poly.pdbx_strand_id
1 'polypeptide(L)'
;MHSLFLILLLLSQVISGQVQSPFSGLENQQRAPKSAYPEPIKIIDGPVHVRDPTLVYDAKGQQYIVMSTGNELLYLSSPNLTGPYVQAGSVLGNASLISSSYNPWAPDVTLIDGKFYVYYCVSRFGTQDSTIGLAISSSGEESSFHDLGGLFSTEHGNISNALDPHLVPGGEYLSYGSYFGGIYLAKLNSLTSIDQSSLPGIKIADGFPFPNAIEGSFIFHRKPWYYLFLSEGQCCGFNQHELPEDNTTE
;
A
#
# COMPACT_ATOMS: atom_id res chain seq x y z
N MET A 1 29.52 7.02 33.26
CA MET A 1 29.21 5.58 33.41
C MET A 1 27.83 5.46 34.01
N HIS A 2 26.94 4.74 33.34
CA HIS A 2 25.55 4.40 33.67
C HIS A 2 24.50 5.52 33.48
N SER A 3 23.91 5.51 32.27
CA SER A 3 22.63 6.14 31.98
C SER A 3 21.52 5.17 32.39
N LEU A 4 20.62 5.62 33.26
CA LEU A 4 19.48 4.85 33.75
C LEU A 4 18.27 5.12 32.84
N PHE A 5 17.64 4.04 32.38
CA PHE A 5 16.32 4.00 31.75
C PHE A 5 15.27 4.73 32.61
N LEU A 6 14.42 5.54 31.99
CA LEU A 6 13.13 5.91 32.57
C LEU A 6 12.03 5.76 31.53
N ILE A 7 11.34 4.62 31.62
CA ILE A 7 10.00 4.43 31.06
C ILE A 7 9.06 5.32 31.88
N LEU A 8 8.31 6.21 31.22
CA LEU A 8 7.21 6.91 31.87
C LEU A 8 5.94 6.73 31.03
N LEU A 9 5.22 5.64 31.31
CA LEU A 9 3.77 5.56 31.17
C LEU A 9 3.18 6.18 32.45
N LEU A 10 2.32 7.18 32.33
CA LEU A 10 1.47 7.61 33.44
C LEU A 10 0.11 8.05 32.91
N LEU A 11 -0.88 7.18 33.17
CA LEU A 11 -2.30 7.48 33.19
C LEU A 11 -2.67 8.27 34.46
N SER A 12 -3.73 9.07 34.30
CA SER A 12 -4.63 9.64 35.31
C SER A 12 -4.25 10.96 36.00
N GLN A 13 -4.92 12.03 35.55
CA GLN A 13 -5.59 12.95 36.47
C GLN A 13 -7.04 13.11 36.01
N VAL A 14 -7.96 12.50 36.75
CA VAL A 14 -9.35 12.95 36.82
C VAL A 14 -9.37 14.10 37.83
N ILE A 15 -9.37 15.32 37.31
CA ILE A 15 -9.78 16.51 38.06
C ILE A 15 -10.97 17.08 37.30
N SER A 16 -12.07 17.26 38.02
CA SER A 16 -13.32 17.85 37.57
C SER A 16 -13.09 19.13 36.76
N GLY A 17 -13.24 19.01 35.46
CA GLY A 17 -13.18 20.09 34.49
C GLY A 17 -13.37 19.45 33.13
N GLN A 18 -14.45 19.80 32.45
CA GLN A 18 -14.76 19.31 31.12
C GLN A 18 -13.53 19.49 30.22
N VAL A 19 -12.89 18.39 29.82
CA VAL A 19 -11.91 18.41 28.74
C VAL A 19 -12.71 18.63 27.47
N GLN A 20 -12.85 19.87 27.05
CA GLN A 20 -13.24 20.17 25.68
C GLN A 20 -12.19 19.53 24.78
N SER A 21 -12.62 18.65 23.89
CA SER A 21 -11.79 18.17 22.81
C SER A 21 -11.28 19.39 22.03
N PRO A 22 -10.03 19.40 21.54
CA PRO A 22 -9.57 20.47 20.64
C PRO A 22 -10.32 20.47 19.29
N PHE A 23 -11.31 19.60 19.12
CA PHE A 23 -12.16 19.46 17.94
C PHE A 23 -13.57 20.02 18.12
N SER A 24 -13.93 20.59 19.29
CA SER A 24 -15.22 21.26 19.48
C SER A 24 -15.21 22.65 18.81
N GLY A 25 -15.31 22.69 17.48
CA GLY A 25 -15.34 23.95 16.73
C GLY A 25 -15.45 23.85 15.21
N LEU A 26 -15.54 22.65 14.62
CA LEU A 26 -15.62 22.47 13.15
C LEU A 26 -17.03 22.13 12.66
N GLU A 27 -18.07 22.32 13.46
CA GLU A 27 -19.45 21.91 13.13
C GLU A 27 -20.18 22.82 12.12
N ASN A 28 -19.49 23.71 11.42
CA ASN A 28 -20.13 24.55 10.40
C ASN A 28 -19.19 25.01 9.29
N GLN A 29 -18.35 24.10 8.77
CA GLN A 29 -17.76 24.33 7.44
C GLN A 29 -18.76 23.89 6.38
N GLN A 30 -19.24 24.87 5.63
CA GLN A 30 -20.10 24.72 4.46
C GLN A 30 -19.50 23.65 3.53
N ARG A 31 -20.25 22.57 3.33
CA ARG A 31 -19.88 21.40 2.53
C ARG A 31 -19.34 21.84 1.17
N ALA A 32 -18.22 21.26 0.74
CA ALA A 32 -17.68 21.51 -0.58
C ALA A 32 -18.75 21.15 -1.64
N PRO A 33 -19.00 22.01 -2.64
CA PRO A 33 -20.00 21.74 -3.67
C PRO A 33 -19.63 20.49 -4.49
N LYS A 34 -20.61 19.91 -5.19
CA LYS A 34 -20.55 18.74 -6.10
C LYS A 34 -19.34 18.71 -7.07
N SER A 35 -18.61 19.81 -7.26
CA SER A 35 -17.36 19.91 -8.01
C SER A 35 -16.10 19.52 -7.22
N ALA A 36 -16.22 18.92 -6.03
CA ALA A 36 -15.08 18.62 -5.15
C ALA A 36 -14.35 17.30 -5.48
N TYR A 37 -14.95 16.43 -6.29
CA TYR A 37 -14.31 15.21 -6.75
C TYR A 37 -13.72 15.46 -8.14
N PRO A 38 -12.42 15.21 -8.35
CA PRO A 38 -11.84 15.29 -9.68
C PRO A 38 -12.52 14.25 -10.58
N GLU A 39 -12.79 14.62 -11.83
CA GLU A 39 -13.22 13.66 -12.84
C GLU A 39 -12.23 12.49 -12.93
N PRO A 40 -12.68 11.26 -13.24
CA PRO A 40 -11.78 10.12 -13.42
C PRO A 40 -10.63 10.47 -14.37
N ILE A 41 -9.42 10.13 -13.96
CA ILE A 41 -8.23 10.38 -14.77
C ILE A 41 -8.38 9.62 -16.10
N LYS A 42 -8.21 10.35 -17.21
CA LYS A 42 -8.32 9.77 -18.54
C LYS A 42 -7.16 8.82 -18.81
N ILE A 43 -7.47 7.57 -19.14
CA ILE A 43 -6.53 6.61 -19.70
C ILE A 43 -6.79 6.52 -21.21
N ILE A 44 -5.75 6.68 -22.02
CA ILE A 44 -5.80 6.54 -23.48
C ILE A 44 -5.57 5.05 -23.81
N ASP A 45 -6.44 4.51 -24.65
CA ASP A 45 -6.32 3.17 -25.25
C ASP A 45 -6.29 1.99 -24.25
N GLY A 46 -6.81 2.18 -23.03
CA GLY A 46 -6.90 1.14 -22.01
C GLY A 46 -8.18 1.23 -21.19
N PRO A 47 -8.57 0.16 -20.48
CA PRO A 47 -9.70 0.21 -19.56
C PRO A 47 -9.41 1.20 -18.42
N VAL A 48 -10.44 1.90 -17.92
CA VAL A 48 -10.35 2.80 -16.74
C VAL A 48 -10.19 2.00 -15.43
N HIS A 49 -10.03 0.67 -15.51
CA HIS A 49 -10.02 -0.20 -14.36
C HIS A 49 -8.60 -0.38 -13.82
N VAL A 50 -8.24 0.48 -12.89
CA VAL A 50 -7.01 0.43 -12.11
C VAL A 50 -7.36 -0.06 -10.72
N ARG A 51 -6.76 -1.15 -10.27
CA ARG A 51 -6.97 -1.74 -8.94
C ARG A 51 -5.67 -1.73 -8.15
N ASP A 52 -5.74 -1.35 -6.89
CA ASP A 52 -4.58 -1.29 -5.98
C ASP A 52 -3.40 -0.46 -6.57
N PRO A 53 -3.64 0.79 -7.01
CA PRO A 53 -2.59 1.58 -7.67
C PRO A 53 -1.52 2.07 -6.70
N THR A 54 -0.28 2.08 -7.18
CA THR A 54 0.79 2.91 -6.63
C THR A 54 1.29 3.90 -7.68
N LEU A 55 1.57 5.13 -7.25
CA LEU A 55 2.02 6.23 -8.11
C LEU A 55 3.38 6.77 -7.66
N VAL A 56 4.27 6.99 -8.63
CA VAL A 56 5.55 7.67 -8.44
C VAL A 56 5.83 8.67 -9.55
N TYR A 57 6.68 9.65 -9.26
CA TYR A 57 7.23 10.54 -10.27
C TYR A 57 8.67 10.12 -10.59
N ASP A 58 8.91 9.73 -11.84
CA ASP A 58 10.24 9.50 -12.38
C ASP A 58 10.81 10.80 -12.94
N ALA A 59 11.70 11.42 -12.18
CA ALA A 59 12.37 12.66 -12.57
C ALA A 59 13.28 12.50 -13.79
N LYS A 60 13.82 11.29 -14.04
CA LYS A 60 14.70 11.02 -15.19
C LYS A 60 13.91 10.96 -16.48
N GLY A 61 12.79 10.25 -16.48
CA GLY A 61 11.82 10.19 -17.58
C GLY A 61 10.90 11.41 -17.68
N GLN A 62 10.89 12.28 -16.65
CA GLN A 62 9.96 13.42 -16.51
C GLN A 62 8.49 13.00 -16.63
N GLN A 63 8.13 11.91 -15.98
CA GLN A 63 6.81 11.30 -16.08
C GLN A 63 6.31 10.77 -14.74
N TYR A 64 5.00 10.78 -14.58
CA TYR A 64 4.28 10.02 -13.57
C TYR A 64 4.09 8.60 -14.05
N ILE A 65 4.26 7.65 -13.15
CA ILE A 65 4.08 6.23 -13.39
C ILE A 65 3.02 5.73 -12.41
N VAL A 66 2.07 4.95 -12.91
CA VAL A 66 1.10 4.21 -12.10
C VAL A 66 1.29 2.73 -12.38
N MET A 67 1.47 1.95 -11.32
CA MET A 67 1.48 0.49 -11.38
C MET A 67 0.28 -0.07 -10.64
N SER A 68 -0.33 -1.14 -11.14
CA SER A 68 -1.61 -1.63 -10.64
C SER A 68 -1.77 -3.14 -10.82
N THR A 69 -2.65 -3.74 -10.02
CA THR A 69 -2.98 -5.16 -10.13
C THR A 69 -3.54 -5.54 -11.50
N GLY A 70 -3.15 -6.73 -11.98
CA GLY A 70 -3.61 -7.33 -13.23
C GLY A 70 -2.60 -7.16 -14.36
N ASN A 71 -2.73 -7.94 -15.42
CA ASN A 71 -1.83 -7.94 -16.58
C ASN A 71 -0.34 -8.01 -16.19
N GLU A 72 0.03 -8.93 -15.29
CA GLU A 72 1.40 -9.07 -14.78
C GLU A 72 1.99 -7.75 -14.24
N LEU A 73 1.14 -7.02 -13.50
CA LEU A 73 1.34 -5.67 -12.98
C LEU A 73 1.29 -4.61 -14.09
N LEU A 74 0.10 -4.10 -14.37
CA LEU A 74 -0.15 -3.03 -15.34
C LEU A 74 0.78 -1.84 -15.08
N TYR A 75 1.42 -1.35 -16.14
CA TYR A 75 2.26 -0.15 -16.11
C TYR A 75 1.61 0.93 -16.97
N LEU A 76 1.29 2.08 -16.36
CA LEU A 76 0.82 3.29 -17.03
C LEU A 76 1.80 4.45 -16.83
N SER A 77 1.92 5.34 -17.80
CA SER A 77 2.69 6.58 -17.65
C SER A 77 1.98 7.82 -18.19
N SER A 78 2.35 8.99 -17.66
CA SER A 78 1.89 10.29 -18.14
C SER A 78 2.91 11.38 -17.84
N PRO A 79 3.11 12.38 -18.72
CA PRO A 79 3.87 13.58 -18.34
C PRO A 79 3.17 14.44 -17.26
N ASN A 80 1.87 14.22 -17.00
CA ASN A 80 1.08 15.01 -16.06
C ASN A 80 0.43 14.13 -14.99
N LEU A 81 0.37 14.61 -13.76
CA LEU A 81 -0.27 13.90 -12.64
C LEU A 81 -1.74 13.57 -12.95
N THR A 82 -2.43 14.50 -13.61
CA THR A 82 -3.84 14.39 -14.00
C THR A 82 -4.07 13.67 -15.32
N GLY A 83 -3.02 13.09 -15.90
CA GLY A 83 -3.10 12.41 -17.18
C GLY A 83 -3.09 13.34 -18.41
N PRO A 84 -3.46 12.82 -19.58
CA PRO A 84 -3.90 11.44 -19.77
C PRO A 84 -2.76 10.44 -19.55
N TYR A 85 -3.09 9.26 -19.04
CA TYR A 85 -2.15 8.15 -18.92
C TYR A 85 -2.24 7.25 -20.15
N VAL A 86 -1.11 6.69 -20.56
CA VAL A 86 -1.01 5.67 -21.62
C VAL A 86 -0.50 4.39 -21.00
N GLN A 87 -0.93 3.24 -21.51
CA GLN A 87 -0.36 1.96 -21.11
C GLN A 87 1.04 1.82 -21.71
N ALA A 88 2.05 1.73 -20.86
CA ALA A 88 3.44 1.55 -21.27
C ALA A 88 3.87 0.08 -21.25
N GLY A 89 3.05 -0.81 -20.66
CA GLY A 89 3.32 -2.26 -20.65
C GLY A 89 2.85 -2.96 -19.38
N SER A 90 3.65 -3.92 -18.94
CA SER A 90 3.56 -4.60 -17.64
C SER A 90 4.92 -4.68 -16.95
N VAL A 91 4.95 -4.72 -15.61
CA VAL A 91 6.23 -4.77 -14.88
C VAL A 91 6.93 -6.11 -15.08
N LEU A 92 6.22 -7.24 -15.02
CA LEU A 92 6.89 -8.55 -15.10
C LEU A 92 7.06 -9.02 -16.55
N GLY A 93 6.24 -8.55 -17.49
CA GLY A 93 6.27 -8.94 -18.92
C GLY A 93 5.91 -10.40 -19.21
N ASN A 94 6.03 -11.28 -18.23
CA ASN A 94 5.72 -12.69 -18.21
C ASN A 94 5.17 -13.05 -16.83
N ALA A 95 4.74 -14.30 -16.66
CA ALA A 95 4.29 -14.78 -15.36
C ALA A 95 5.40 -14.67 -14.31
N SER A 96 5.00 -14.28 -13.08
CA SER A 96 5.89 -14.17 -11.93
C SER A 96 6.70 -15.45 -11.67
N LEU A 97 7.94 -15.27 -11.20
CA LEU A 97 8.81 -16.34 -10.69
C LEU A 97 8.25 -17.02 -9.43
N ILE A 98 7.31 -16.38 -8.71
CA ILE A 98 6.62 -16.99 -7.57
C ILE A 98 5.61 -18.04 -8.06
N SER A 99 4.83 -17.71 -9.09
CA SER A 99 3.85 -18.63 -9.65
C SER A 99 3.51 -18.30 -11.10
N SER A 100 3.53 -19.32 -11.94
CA SER A 100 3.02 -19.24 -13.32
C SER A 100 1.50 -19.36 -13.43
N SER A 101 0.81 -19.64 -12.31
CA SER A 101 -0.63 -19.93 -12.30
C SER A 101 -1.48 -18.80 -11.69
N TYR A 102 -0.85 -17.81 -11.07
CA TYR A 102 -1.53 -16.72 -10.37
C TYR A 102 -0.97 -15.38 -10.81
N ASN A 103 -1.87 -14.46 -11.14
CA ASN A 103 -1.49 -13.09 -11.45
C ASN A 103 -1.03 -12.38 -10.17
N PRO A 104 0.02 -11.53 -10.22
CA PRO A 104 0.48 -10.73 -9.11
C PRO A 104 -0.45 -9.53 -8.83
N TRP A 105 -0.51 -9.11 -7.56
CA TRP A 105 -1.39 -8.06 -7.04
C TRP A 105 -0.63 -6.98 -6.26
N ALA A 106 -1.31 -5.84 -6.09
CA ALA A 106 -0.98 -4.71 -5.22
C ALA A 106 0.50 -4.30 -5.31
N PRO A 107 0.98 -3.86 -6.49
CA PRO A 107 2.35 -3.44 -6.63
C PRO A 107 2.61 -2.13 -5.86
N ASP A 108 3.69 -2.09 -5.09
CA ASP A 108 4.28 -0.87 -4.54
C ASP A 108 5.57 -0.55 -5.28
N VAL A 109 5.59 0.58 -5.99
CA VAL A 109 6.76 1.07 -6.69
C VAL A 109 7.40 2.20 -5.91
N THR A 110 8.71 2.10 -5.68
CA THR A 110 9.53 3.18 -5.14
C THR A 110 10.76 3.39 -6.01
N LEU A 111 11.16 4.65 -6.21
CA LEU A 111 12.41 5.02 -6.86
C LEU A 111 13.47 5.36 -5.81
N ILE A 112 14.58 4.64 -5.82
CA ILE A 112 15.73 4.87 -4.94
C ILE A 112 16.98 4.91 -5.82
N ASP A 113 17.71 6.03 -5.76
CA ASP A 113 18.95 6.25 -6.54
C ASP A 113 18.78 5.97 -8.05
N GLY A 114 17.63 6.35 -8.60
CA GLY A 114 17.30 6.17 -10.03
C GLY A 114 16.97 4.73 -10.43
N LYS A 115 16.80 3.82 -9.46
CA LYS A 115 16.34 2.45 -9.67
C LYS A 115 14.92 2.27 -9.16
N PHE A 116 14.14 1.51 -9.90
CA PHE A 116 12.81 1.07 -9.54
C PHE A 116 12.89 -0.19 -8.69
N TYR A 117 12.17 -0.17 -7.57
CA TYR A 117 11.89 -1.32 -6.74
C TYR A 117 10.38 -1.49 -6.74
N VAL A 118 9.89 -2.60 -7.29
CA VAL A 118 8.46 -2.92 -7.39
C VAL A 118 8.19 -4.14 -6.54
N TYR A 119 7.76 -3.93 -5.31
CA TYR A 119 7.27 -5.01 -4.47
C TYR A 119 5.87 -5.39 -4.93
N TYR A 120 5.55 -6.67 -4.91
CA TYR A 120 4.25 -7.18 -5.32
C TYR A 120 3.91 -8.42 -4.51
N CYS A 121 2.69 -8.92 -4.62
CA CYS A 121 2.32 -10.17 -3.97
C CYS A 121 1.64 -11.15 -4.94
N VAL A 122 1.68 -12.43 -4.62
CA VAL A 122 0.97 -13.50 -5.33
C VAL A 122 0.25 -14.35 -4.29
N SER A 123 -1.04 -14.59 -4.49
CA SER A 123 -1.88 -15.24 -3.49
C SER A 123 -3.11 -15.92 -4.09
N ARG A 124 -3.88 -16.58 -3.23
CA ARG A 124 -5.21 -17.13 -3.49
C ARG A 124 -6.24 -16.40 -2.62
N PHE A 125 -7.34 -15.98 -3.24
CA PHE A 125 -8.39 -15.24 -2.54
C PHE A 125 -8.85 -15.94 -1.26
N GLY A 126 -8.85 -15.20 -0.16
CA GLY A 126 -9.36 -15.67 1.14
C GLY A 126 -8.44 -16.63 1.89
N THR A 127 -7.18 -16.81 1.49
CA THR A 127 -6.20 -17.63 2.21
C THR A 127 -4.99 -16.82 2.67
N GLN A 128 -4.19 -17.41 3.56
CA GLN A 128 -2.86 -16.88 3.92
C GLN A 128 -1.75 -17.43 2.99
N ASP A 129 -2.08 -18.24 1.98
CA ASP A 129 -1.10 -18.84 1.07
C ASP A 129 -0.62 -17.77 0.07
N SER A 130 0.27 -16.92 0.55
CA SER A 130 0.66 -15.67 -0.09
C SER A 130 2.17 -15.51 -0.06
N THR A 131 2.72 -14.81 -1.04
CA THR A 131 4.15 -14.50 -1.10
C THR A 131 4.33 -13.09 -1.61
N ILE A 132 5.14 -12.30 -0.91
CA ILE A 132 5.59 -10.99 -1.40
C ILE A 132 6.89 -11.19 -2.17
N GLY A 133 6.93 -10.67 -3.39
CA GLY A 133 8.09 -10.66 -4.27
C GLY A 133 8.59 -9.27 -4.58
N LEU A 134 9.63 -9.20 -5.41
CA LEU A 134 10.25 -7.96 -5.83
C LEU A 134 10.72 -8.06 -7.29
N ALA A 135 10.38 -7.06 -8.09
CA ALA A 135 11.02 -6.79 -9.36
C ALA A 135 11.84 -5.49 -9.29
N ILE A 136 12.95 -5.41 -10.03
CA ILE A 136 13.79 -4.21 -10.08
C ILE A 136 14.04 -3.76 -11.52
N SER A 137 14.25 -2.46 -11.71
CA SER A 137 14.72 -1.91 -12.99
C SER A 137 15.65 -0.72 -12.78
N SER A 138 16.65 -0.54 -13.67
CA SER A 138 17.54 0.63 -13.66
C SER A 138 17.09 1.75 -14.60
N SER A 139 16.08 1.52 -15.45
CA SER A 139 15.59 2.52 -16.41
C SER A 139 14.09 2.77 -16.37
N GLY A 140 13.30 1.86 -15.79
CA GLY A 140 11.83 1.94 -15.80
C GLY A 140 11.20 1.58 -17.14
N GLU A 141 11.99 1.16 -18.14
CA GLU A 141 11.50 0.65 -19.43
C GLU A 141 10.90 -0.75 -19.22
N GLU A 142 9.81 -1.09 -19.92
CA GLU A 142 9.12 -2.38 -19.77
C GLU A 142 10.09 -3.58 -19.81
N SER A 143 10.98 -3.63 -20.80
CA SER A 143 11.92 -4.74 -21.00
C SER A 143 13.08 -4.80 -20.00
N SER A 144 13.20 -3.81 -19.11
CA SER A 144 14.32 -3.67 -18.17
C SER A 144 14.00 -4.16 -16.76
N PHE A 145 12.75 -4.54 -16.51
CA PHE A 145 12.36 -5.11 -15.23
C PHE A 145 12.85 -6.55 -15.12
N HIS A 146 13.41 -6.86 -13.95
CA HIS A 146 13.87 -8.19 -13.59
C HIS A 146 13.15 -8.64 -12.32
N ASP A 147 12.32 -9.66 -12.45
CA ASP A 147 11.70 -10.33 -11.31
C ASP A 147 12.78 -11.08 -10.51
N LEU A 148 12.85 -10.82 -9.21
CA LEU A 148 13.76 -11.47 -8.28
C LEU A 148 13.07 -12.61 -7.49
N GLY A 149 11.77 -12.82 -7.72
CA GLY A 149 10.98 -13.84 -7.03
C GLY A 149 10.59 -13.45 -5.60
N GLY A 150 10.22 -14.46 -4.81
CA GLY A 150 9.68 -14.28 -3.47
C GLY A 150 10.72 -13.84 -2.44
N LEU A 151 10.39 -12.82 -1.66
CA LEU A 151 11.13 -12.37 -0.48
C LEU A 151 10.75 -13.17 0.76
N PHE A 152 9.45 -13.37 1.00
CA PHE A 152 8.92 -14.19 2.09
C PHE A 152 7.48 -14.61 1.80
N SER A 153 7.04 -15.68 2.47
CA SER A 153 5.73 -16.28 2.28
C SER A 153 5.00 -16.44 3.61
N THR A 154 3.68 -16.47 3.52
CA THR A 154 2.81 -17.01 4.57
C THR A 154 2.07 -18.24 4.03
N GLU A 155 1.56 -19.05 4.94
CA GLU A 155 0.75 -20.23 4.67
C GLU A 155 -0.44 -20.29 5.64
N HIS A 156 -1.41 -21.13 5.31
CA HIS A 156 -2.55 -21.41 6.18
C HIS A 156 -2.13 -21.65 7.64
N GLY A 157 -2.69 -20.85 8.55
CA GLY A 157 -2.43 -20.92 9.99
C GLY A 157 -1.39 -19.90 10.50
N ASN A 158 -0.69 -19.19 9.62
CA ASN A 158 0.07 -18.00 10.04
C ASN A 158 -0.85 -16.88 10.52
N ILE A 159 -0.38 -16.05 11.46
CA ILE A 159 -1.19 -14.93 11.98
C ILE A 159 -1.37 -13.81 10.95
N SER A 160 -0.33 -13.50 10.18
CA SER A 160 -0.34 -12.49 9.12
C SER A 160 -0.63 -13.10 7.75
N ASN A 161 -0.91 -12.25 6.77
CA ASN A 161 -1.03 -12.62 5.36
C ASN A 161 -0.03 -11.79 4.53
N ALA A 162 0.87 -12.42 3.78
CA ALA A 162 1.89 -11.75 2.96
C ALA A 162 1.28 -11.15 1.67
N LEU A 163 0.46 -10.12 1.85
CA LEU A 163 -0.21 -9.32 0.82
C LEU A 163 0.11 -7.83 1.00
N ASP A 164 -0.17 -7.05 -0.04
CA ASP A 164 -0.18 -5.59 -0.04
C ASP A 164 1.09 -4.94 0.54
N PRO A 165 2.27 -5.24 -0.03
CA PRO A 165 3.52 -4.69 0.44
C PRO A 165 3.59 -3.18 0.18
N HIS A 166 4.25 -2.45 1.06
CA HIS A 166 4.64 -1.06 0.83
C HIS A 166 5.98 -0.74 1.51
N LEU A 167 6.91 -0.12 0.78
CA LEU A 167 8.21 0.27 1.32
C LEU A 167 8.09 1.52 2.20
N VAL A 168 8.30 1.34 3.51
CA VAL A 168 8.20 2.42 4.49
C VAL A 168 9.29 3.46 4.24
N PRO A 169 8.98 4.78 4.28
CA PRO A 169 9.97 5.84 4.12
C PRO A 169 11.14 5.68 5.09
N GLY A 170 12.35 5.53 4.51
CA GLY A 170 13.58 5.19 5.23
C GLY A 170 14.18 3.86 4.78
N GLY A 171 13.39 2.96 4.20
CA GLY A 171 13.87 1.72 3.57
C GLY A 171 14.25 0.60 4.54
N GLU A 172 13.87 0.73 5.81
CA GLU A 172 14.18 -0.27 6.85
C GLU A 172 13.07 -1.34 7.02
N TYR A 173 11.86 -1.04 6.56
CA TYR A 173 10.70 -1.90 6.73
C TYR A 173 9.84 -1.97 5.46
N LEU A 174 9.18 -3.11 5.27
CA LEU A 174 7.96 -3.21 4.46
C LEU A 174 6.75 -3.22 5.40
N SER A 175 5.78 -2.35 5.18
CA SER A 175 4.44 -2.59 5.71
C SER A 175 3.72 -3.59 4.81
N TYR A 176 2.95 -4.49 5.40
CA TYR A 176 2.20 -5.50 4.66
C TYR A 176 1.02 -6.02 5.48
N GLY A 177 0.07 -6.66 4.82
CA GLY A 177 -1.06 -7.32 5.46
C GLY A 177 -2.39 -7.04 4.78
N SER A 178 -3.22 -8.06 4.72
CA SER A 178 -4.62 -7.98 4.32
C SER A 178 -5.39 -9.04 5.12
N TYR A 179 -6.40 -8.60 5.85
CA TYR A 179 -7.24 -9.43 6.70
C TYR A 179 -6.47 -10.10 7.87
N PHE A 180 -7.00 -11.21 8.39
CA PHE A 180 -6.36 -12.09 9.38
C PHE A 180 -5.83 -11.34 10.60
N GLY A 181 -4.51 -11.26 10.76
CA GLY A 181 -3.84 -10.63 11.88
C GLY A 181 -3.63 -9.14 11.75
N GLY A 182 -4.09 -8.48 10.68
CA GLY A 182 -3.97 -7.04 10.45
C GLY A 182 -2.67 -6.64 9.71
N ILE A 183 -2.20 -5.41 9.96
CA ILE A 183 -1.04 -4.82 9.28
C ILE A 183 0.22 -4.94 10.13
N TYR A 184 1.31 -5.36 9.50
CA TYR A 184 2.62 -5.60 10.12
C TYR A 184 3.74 -4.83 9.43
N LEU A 185 4.84 -4.61 10.15
CA LEU A 185 6.12 -4.14 9.63
C LEU A 185 7.15 -5.27 9.62
N ALA A 186 7.50 -5.78 8.45
CA ALA A 186 8.60 -6.72 8.26
C ALA A 186 9.91 -5.96 8.11
N LYS A 187 10.96 -6.37 8.82
CA LYS A 187 12.26 -5.71 8.77
C LYS A 187 13.06 -6.14 7.54
N LEU A 188 13.65 -5.18 6.84
CA LEU A 188 14.56 -5.43 5.72
C LEU A 188 16.01 -5.55 6.22
N ASN A 189 16.74 -6.52 5.66
CA ASN A 189 18.21 -6.54 5.73
C ASN A 189 18.80 -5.61 4.64
N SER A 190 18.11 -5.52 3.51
CA SER A 190 18.36 -4.62 2.39
C SER A 190 17.06 -4.43 1.60
N LEU A 191 17.02 -3.50 0.65
CA LEU A 191 15.89 -3.34 -0.28
C LEU A 191 15.56 -4.58 -1.14
N THR A 192 16.35 -5.65 -1.03
CA THR A 192 16.14 -6.90 -1.79
C THR A 192 16.11 -8.12 -0.88
N SER A 193 16.06 -7.95 0.45
CA SER A 193 16.05 -9.08 1.38
C SER A 193 15.40 -8.75 2.72
N ILE A 194 14.64 -9.70 3.24
CA ILE A 194 13.92 -9.61 4.52
C ILE A 194 14.72 -10.29 5.62
N ASP A 195 14.65 -9.75 6.83
CA ASP A 195 15.08 -10.45 8.04
C ASP A 195 14.01 -11.49 8.41
N GLN A 196 14.20 -12.71 7.91
CA GLN A 196 13.29 -13.85 8.13
C GLN A 196 13.06 -14.14 9.63
N SER A 197 14.06 -13.86 10.48
CA SER A 197 13.94 -14.09 11.92
C SER A 197 13.02 -13.10 12.63
N SER A 198 12.70 -11.98 11.96
CA SER A 198 11.83 -10.93 12.48
C SER A 198 10.36 -11.13 12.15
N LEU A 199 10.00 -12.05 11.24
CA LEU A 199 8.62 -12.26 10.80
C LEU A 199 7.73 -12.83 11.94
N PRO A 200 6.45 -12.43 12.05
CA PRO A 200 5.71 -11.54 11.14
C PRO A 200 6.05 -10.04 11.31
N GLY A 201 6.91 -9.69 12.26
CA GLY A 201 7.33 -8.32 12.51
C GLY A 201 6.45 -7.60 13.54
N ILE A 202 6.45 -6.26 13.47
CA ILE A 202 5.73 -5.42 14.42
C ILE A 202 4.31 -5.19 13.90
N LYS A 203 3.30 -5.61 14.65
CA LYS A 203 1.91 -5.28 14.33
C LYS A 203 1.66 -3.79 14.56
N ILE A 204 1.10 -3.11 13.56
CA ILE A 204 0.85 -1.66 13.59
C ILE A 204 -0.62 -1.26 13.43
N ALA A 205 -1.47 -2.17 12.93
CA ALA A 205 -2.91 -1.96 12.90
C ALA A 205 -3.69 -3.27 13.03
N ASP A 206 -4.90 -3.15 13.57
CA ASP A 206 -5.89 -4.20 13.71
C ASP A 206 -7.28 -3.59 13.47
N GLY A 207 -8.16 -4.33 12.81
CA GLY A 207 -9.55 -3.96 12.57
C GLY A 207 -10.51 -4.68 13.52
N PHE A 208 -11.79 -4.73 13.14
CA PHE A 208 -12.82 -5.43 13.92
C PHE A 208 -12.54 -6.94 14.04
N PRO A 209 -12.94 -7.58 15.16
CA PRO A 209 -12.48 -8.92 15.51
C PRO A 209 -12.87 -10.05 14.53
N PHE A 210 -13.86 -9.86 13.64
CA PHE A 210 -14.07 -10.76 12.50
C PHE A 210 -15.12 -10.20 11.49
N PRO A 211 -14.87 -10.23 10.16
CA PRO A 211 -13.54 -10.36 9.56
C PRO A 211 -12.69 -9.13 9.90
N ASN A 212 -11.41 -9.33 10.20
CA ASN A 212 -10.45 -8.24 10.41
C ASN A 212 -10.18 -7.50 9.11
N ALA A 213 -11.19 -6.85 8.53
CA ALA A 213 -11.24 -6.44 7.13
C ALA A 213 -10.45 -5.15 6.88
N ILE A 214 -9.16 -5.14 7.24
CA ILE A 214 -8.22 -4.08 6.91
C ILE A 214 -7.14 -4.60 5.97
N GLU A 215 -6.75 -3.78 5.00
CA GLU A 215 -5.76 -4.13 3.97
C GLU A 215 -5.14 -2.88 3.31
N GLY A 216 -4.24 -3.06 2.32
CA GLY A 216 -3.74 -1.98 1.48
C GLY A 216 -2.95 -0.90 2.24
N SER A 217 -2.06 -1.30 3.15
CA SER A 217 -1.31 -0.34 3.97
C SER A 217 -0.39 0.56 3.14
N PHE A 218 -0.41 1.86 3.40
CA PHE A 218 0.51 2.84 2.82
C PHE A 218 0.99 3.81 3.90
N ILE A 219 2.31 3.97 4.06
CA ILE A 219 2.89 4.79 5.12
C ILE A 219 3.56 6.03 4.51
N PHE A 220 2.97 7.19 4.77
CA PHE A 220 3.51 8.47 4.34
C PHE A 220 4.24 9.17 5.49
N HIS A 221 5.45 9.68 5.24
CA HIS A 221 6.19 10.45 6.23
C HIS A 221 6.13 11.95 5.93
N ARG A 222 5.56 12.71 6.86
CA ARG A 222 5.63 14.18 6.86
C ARG A 222 5.97 14.65 8.26
N LYS A 223 7.21 15.14 8.41
CA LYS A 223 7.78 15.52 9.70
C LYS A 223 6.80 16.36 10.55
N PRO A 224 6.66 16.03 11.84
CA PRO A 224 7.38 14.99 12.59
C PRO A 224 6.70 13.60 12.57
N TRP A 225 5.68 13.38 11.75
CA TRP A 225 4.79 12.23 11.86
C TRP A 225 4.88 11.27 10.67
N TYR A 226 4.64 10.01 10.96
CA TYR A 226 4.24 9.00 9.98
C TYR A 226 2.72 8.86 10.00
N TYR A 227 2.12 8.75 8.82
CA TYR A 227 0.69 8.58 8.60
C TYR A 227 0.49 7.22 7.97
N LEU A 228 -0.23 6.33 8.66
CA LEU A 228 -0.69 5.07 8.11
C LEU A 228 -2.04 5.28 7.44
N PHE A 229 -2.10 5.02 6.14
CA PHE A 229 -3.34 4.84 5.39
C PHE A 229 -3.58 3.34 5.23
N LEU A 230 -4.84 2.94 5.28
CA LEU A 230 -5.30 1.58 5.03
C LEU A 230 -6.73 1.63 4.52
N SER A 231 -7.18 0.55 3.89
CA SER A 231 -8.56 0.35 3.49
C SER A 231 -9.25 -0.54 4.52
N GLU A 232 -10.45 -0.15 4.98
CA GLU A 232 -11.30 -1.00 5.81
C GLU A 232 -12.55 -1.41 5.01
N GLY A 233 -13.00 -2.65 5.19
CA GLY A 233 -14.16 -3.22 4.51
C GLY A 233 -13.81 -4.26 3.45
N GLN A 234 -14.78 -4.57 2.60
CA GLN A 234 -14.66 -5.63 1.60
C GLN A 234 -14.37 -5.05 0.20
N CYS A 235 -13.21 -5.41 -0.35
CA CYS A 235 -12.87 -5.11 -1.72
C CYS A 235 -13.59 -6.02 -2.72
N CYS A 236 -13.28 -5.78 -4.00
CA CYS A 236 -13.30 -6.80 -5.05
C CYS A 236 -14.69 -7.29 -5.47
N GLY A 237 -15.74 -6.65 -4.96
CA GLY A 237 -17.13 -6.77 -5.40
C GLY A 237 -17.70 -5.43 -5.90
N PHE A 238 -16.86 -4.56 -6.47
CA PHE A 238 -17.27 -3.22 -6.92
C PHE A 238 -18.56 -3.29 -7.73
N ASN A 239 -19.62 -2.69 -7.18
CA ASN A 239 -20.88 -2.50 -7.85
C ASN A 239 -21.16 -1.00 -7.92
N GLN A 240 -21.04 -0.43 -9.12
CA GLN A 240 -21.28 0.99 -9.36
C GLN A 240 -22.69 1.45 -8.93
N HIS A 241 -23.65 0.52 -8.82
CA HIS A 241 -25.02 0.80 -8.40
C HIS A 241 -25.22 0.75 -6.88
N GLU A 242 -24.21 0.32 -6.13
CA GLU A 242 -24.19 0.22 -4.67
C GLU A 242 -23.19 1.20 -4.05
N LEU A 243 -22.71 2.19 -4.81
CA LEU A 243 -21.93 3.28 -4.25
C LEU A 243 -22.75 3.98 -3.16
N PRO A 244 -22.14 4.31 -2.01
CA PRO A 244 -22.81 5.12 -1.01
C PRO A 244 -23.29 6.41 -1.68
N GLU A 245 -24.49 6.89 -1.32
CA GLU A 245 -24.93 8.20 -1.80
C GLU A 245 -23.86 9.23 -1.44
N ASP A 246 -23.60 10.21 -2.33
CA ASP A 246 -22.53 11.25 -2.30
C ASP A 246 -22.38 12.02 -0.97
N ASN A 247 -23.21 11.73 0.03
CA ASN A 247 -23.35 12.43 1.28
C ASN A 247 -23.35 11.54 2.54
N THR A 248 -23.03 10.26 2.43
CA THR A 248 -22.91 9.37 3.60
C THR A 248 -21.52 9.53 4.23
N THR A 249 -21.48 10.10 5.43
CA THR A 249 -20.33 9.99 6.34
C THR A 249 -20.57 8.79 7.24
N GLU A 250 -19.58 7.91 7.38
CA GLU A 250 -19.50 7.03 8.55
C GLU A 250 -19.28 7.84 9.83
#